data_AF-S4XQE9-F1
#
_entry.id   AF-S4XQE9-F1
#
_cell.length_a   1.000
_cell.length_b   1.000
_cell.length_c   1.000
_cell.angle_alpha   90.00
_cell.angle_beta   90.00
_cell.angle_gamma   90.00
#
_symmetry.space_group_name_H-M   'P 1'
#
loop_
_entity.id
_entity.type
_entity.pdbx_description
1 polymer ?
#
loop_
_entity_poly.entity_id
_entity_poly.type
_entity_poly.pdbx_seq_one_letter_code
_entity_poly.pdbx_strand_id
1 'polypeptide(L)'
;MSGGLIFHDGGGGPVARCGRCGAEAAGPCARCRAPVCGDCCVLTEGGARVWAICLACEDRGGRSLRRGWAMVLGWIALPIAALALLVGLLEWLRR
;
A
#
# COMPACT_ATOMS: atom_id res chain seq x y z
N MET A 1 -6.46 -9.67 -27.65
CA MET A 1 -5.22 -10.44 -27.41
C MET A 1 -5.10 -10.60 -25.91
N SER A 2 -5.60 -11.72 -25.37
CA SER A 2 -5.67 -11.98 -23.93
C SER A 2 -4.54 -12.93 -23.57
N GLY A 3 -3.44 -12.40 -23.06
CA GLY A 3 -2.31 -13.19 -22.56
C GLY A 3 -2.65 -13.80 -21.22
N GLY A 4 -3.09 -15.07 -21.21
CA GLY A 4 -3.24 -15.86 -20.00
C GLY A 4 -1.88 -16.29 -19.47
N LEU A 5 -1.55 -15.90 -18.24
CA LEU A 5 -0.39 -16.41 -17.52
C LEU A 5 -0.78 -17.73 -16.86
N ILE A 6 -0.50 -18.84 -17.53
CA ILE A 6 -0.63 -20.19 -16.97
C ILE A 6 0.64 -20.47 -16.16
N PHE A 7 0.53 -20.50 -14.83
CA PHE A 7 1.54 -21.10 -13.96
C PHE A 7 1.28 -22.61 -13.87
N HIS A 8 2.21 -23.39 -14.40
CA HIS A 8 2.13 -24.84 -14.46
C HIS A 8 2.83 -25.43 -13.22
N ASP A 9 2.16 -25.45 -12.08
CA ASP A 9 2.56 -26.30 -10.95
C ASP A 9 1.65 -27.53 -10.93
N GLY A 10 2.19 -28.64 -11.42
CA GLY A 10 1.53 -29.94 -11.39
C GLY A 10 1.32 -30.42 -9.96
N GLY A 11 0.07 -30.66 -9.59
CA GLY A 11 -0.29 -31.31 -8.34
C GLY A 11 -1.76 -31.11 -8.05
N GLY A 12 -2.59 -32.14 -8.32
CA GLY A 12 -4.02 -32.18 -8.02
C GLY A 12 -4.31 -32.14 -6.51
N GLY A 13 -4.09 -30.98 -5.90
CA GLY A 13 -4.53 -30.63 -4.56
C GLY A 13 -5.79 -29.77 -4.60
N PRO A 14 -6.46 -29.56 -3.46
CA PRO A 14 -7.68 -28.76 -3.39
C PRO A 14 -7.42 -27.38 -3.99
N VAL A 15 -8.26 -27.00 -4.97
CA VAL A 15 -8.22 -25.69 -5.63
C VAL A 15 -8.28 -24.62 -4.54
N ALA A 16 -7.17 -23.92 -4.33
CA ALA A 16 -7.09 -22.86 -3.34
C ALA A 16 -8.11 -21.77 -3.72
N ARG A 17 -8.92 -21.34 -2.75
CA ARG A 17 -9.91 -20.29 -2.97
C ARG A 17 -9.36 -18.95 -2.49
N CYS A 18 -9.72 -17.89 -3.19
CA CYS A 18 -9.41 -16.54 -2.77
C CYS A 18 -10.03 -16.26 -1.40
N GLY A 19 -9.21 -15.85 -0.43
CA GLY A 19 -9.68 -15.51 0.92
C GLY A 19 -10.60 -14.27 0.98
N ARG A 20 -10.81 -13.56 -0.13
CA ARG A 20 -11.68 -12.37 -0.20
C ARG A 20 -13.02 -12.65 -0.90
N CYS A 21 -13.01 -13.19 -2.11
CA CYS A 21 -14.22 -13.41 -2.91
C CYS A 21 -14.62 -14.88 -3.06
N GLY A 22 -13.78 -15.83 -2.60
CA GLY A 22 -14.05 -17.27 -2.72
C GLY A 22 -13.86 -17.86 -4.12
N ALA A 23 -13.54 -17.05 -5.14
CA ALA A 23 -13.20 -17.51 -6.48
C ALA A 23 -11.92 -18.37 -6.47
N GLU A 24 -11.67 -19.09 -7.56
CA GLU A 24 -10.44 -19.84 -7.77
C GLU A 24 -9.22 -18.92 -7.65
N ALA A 25 -8.28 -19.28 -6.77
CA ALA A 25 -7.08 -18.50 -6.56
C ALA A 25 -6.10 -18.76 -7.71
N ALA A 26 -5.58 -17.68 -8.27
CA ALA A 26 -4.53 -17.73 -9.29
C ALA A 26 -3.14 -17.92 -8.65
N GLY A 27 -2.96 -17.53 -7.39
CA GLY A 27 -1.69 -17.70 -6.67
C GLY A 27 -1.65 -17.00 -5.31
N PRO A 28 -0.51 -17.09 -4.59
CA PRO A 28 -0.32 -16.44 -3.31
C PRO A 28 0.08 -14.97 -3.46
N CYS A 29 -0.43 -14.10 -2.59
CA CYS A 29 0.01 -12.72 -2.47
C CYS A 29 1.50 -12.64 -2.08
N ALA A 30 2.30 -11.83 -2.77
CA ALA A 30 3.74 -11.71 -2.52
C ALA A 30 4.10 -11.27 -1.09
N ARG A 31 3.18 -10.59 -0.39
CA ARG A 31 3.42 -10.03 0.96
C ARG A 31 2.93 -10.92 2.09
N CYS A 32 1.67 -11.35 2.05
CA CYS A 32 1.06 -12.14 3.12
C CYS A 32 0.94 -13.63 2.80
N ARG A 33 1.32 -14.06 1.59
CA ARG A 33 1.23 -15.43 1.07
C ARG A 33 -0.18 -16.03 1.05
N ALA A 34 -1.22 -15.23 1.30
CA ALA A 34 -2.61 -15.68 1.24
C ALA A 34 -3.05 -15.95 -0.21
N PRO A 35 -3.89 -16.97 -0.47
CA PRO A 35 -4.40 -17.28 -1.81
C PRO A 35 -5.34 -16.17 -2.31
N VAL A 36 -5.10 -15.68 -3.52
CA VAL A 36 -5.87 -14.61 -4.17
C VAL A 36 -6.16 -14.90 -5.64
N CYS A 37 -7.32 -14.44 -6.12
CA CYS A 37 -7.64 -14.44 -7.55
C CYS A 37 -7.08 -13.18 -8.23
N GLY A 38 -7.07 -13.19 -9.57
CA GLY A 38 -6.60 -12.07 -10.40
C GLY A 38 -7.31 -10.75 -10.12
N ASP A 39 -8.63 -10.79 -9.86
CA ASP A 39 -9.45 -9.58 -9.62
C ASP A 39 -9.29 -8.99 -8.21
N CYS A 40 -8.81 -9.80 -7.25
CA CYS A 40 -8.59 -9.37 -5.86
C CYS A 40 -7.13 -8.99 -5.57
N CYS A 41 -6.31 -8.89 -6.62
CA CYS A 41 -4.91 -8.47 -6.53
C CYS A 41 -4.62 -7.31 -7.48
N VAL A 42 -3.65 -6.49 -7.10
CA VAL A 42 -3.07 -5.46 -7.97
C VAL A 42 -1.72 -5.97 -8.44
N LEU A 43 -1.54 -5.91 -9.77
CA LEU A 43 -0.26 -6.12 -10.43
C LEU A 43 0.51 -4.82 -10.31
N THR A 44 1.60 -4.80 -9.56
CA THR A 44 2.47 -3.63 -9.57
C THR A 44 3.33 -3.68 -10.82
N GLU A 45 3.02 -2.84 -11.80
CA GLU A 45 3.78 -2.71 -13.06
C GLU A 45 5.02 -1.81 -12.92
N GLY A 46 5.21 -1.17 -11.76
CA GLY A 46 6.26 -0.16 -11.54
C GLY A 46 7.66 -0.68 -11.20
N GLY A 47 7.99 -1.96 -11.44
CA GLY A 47 9.28 -2.55 -11.05
C GLY A 47 9.81 -3.65 -11.98
N ALA A 48 11.08 -4.04 -11.81
CA ALA A 48 11.79 -5.02 -12.65
C ALA A 48 11.22 -6.46 -12.61
N ARG A 49 10.20 -6.73 -11.77
CA ARG A 49 9.46 -8.00 -11.72
C ARG A 49 7.99 -7.72 -11.45
N VAL A 50 7.13 -8.44 -12.17
CA VAL A 50 5.67 -8.42 -11.96
C VAL A 50 5.36 -9.32 -10.77
N TRP A 51 4.73 -8.76 -9.73
CA TRP A 51 4.22 -9.51 -8.58
C TRP A 51 2.79 -9.08 -8.25
N ALA A 52 1.98 -10.03 -7.77
CA ALA A 52 0.60 -9.80 -7.35
C ALA A 52 0.53 -9.51 -5.84
N ILE A 53 -0.01 -8.35 -5.46
CA ILE A 53 -0.27 -7.98 -4.06
C ILE A 53 -1.78 -7.94 -3.86
N CYS A 54 -2.28 -8.55 -2.78
CA CYS A 54 -3.70 -8.49 -2.48
C CYS A 54 -4.12 -7.06 -2.07
N LEU A 55 -5.33 -6.66 -2.45
CA LEU A 55 -5.89 -5.33 -2.14
C LEU A 55 -5.82 -5.01 -0.63
N ALA A 56 -6.00 -6.01 0.24
CA ALA A 56 -5.91 -5.80 1.68
C ALA A 56 -4.47 -5.44 2.16
N CYS A 57 -3.44 -5.94 1.47
CA CYS A 57 -2.05 -5.59 1.73
C CYS A 57 -1.69 -4.23 1.12
N GLU A 58 -2.24 -3.90 -0.04
CA GLU A 58 -2.12 -2.58 -0.67
C GLU A 58 -2.74 -1.48 0.22
N ASP A 59 -3.97 -1.68 0.71
CA ASP A 59 -4.66 -0.79 1.67
C ASP A 59 -3.86 -0.58 2.96
N ARG A 60 -3.08 -1.58 3.37
CA ARG A 60 -2.18 -1.50 4.54
C ARG A 60 -0.88 -0.77 4.19
N GLY A 61 -0.36 -0.93 2.99
CA GLY A 61 0.80 -0.19 2.48
C GLY A 61 0.56 1.32 2.56
N GLY A 62 -0.58 1.80 2.07
CA GLY A 62 -0.96 3.23 2.16
C GLY A 62 -1.04 3.73 3.61
N ARG A 63 -1.47 2.89 4.56
CA ARG A 63 -1.52 3.24 6.00
C ARG A 63 -0.13 3.32 6.65
N SER A 64 0.84 2.52 6.21
CA SER A 64 2.22 2.61 6.73
C SER A 64 2.90 3.93 6.34
N LEU A 65 2.61 4.47 5.15
CA LEU A 65 3.14 5.76 4.73
C LEU A 65 2.55 6.93 5.51
N ARG A 66 1.30 6.84 6.01
CA ARG A 66 0.67 7.92 6.79
C ARG A 66 1.50 8.33 8.01
N ARG A 67 2.09 7.37 8.73
CA ARG A 67 2.92 7.66 9.92
C ARG A 67 4.25 8.31 9.54
N GLY A 68 4.85 7.89 8.43
CA GLY A 68 6.05 8.54 7.87
C GLY A 68 5.77 9.97 7.41
N TRP A 69 4.67 10.19 6.70
CA TRP A 69 4.22 11.52 6.26
C TRP A 69 3.89 12.45 7.43
N ALA A 70 3.29 11.93 8.51
CA ALA A 70 3.05 12.73 9.71
C ALA A 70 4.35 13.24 10.35
N MET A 71 5.42 12.43 10.34
CA MET A 71 6.73 12.86 10.83
C MET A 71 7.33 13.97 9.94
N VAL A 72 7.26 13.81 8.61
CA VAL A 72 7.73 14.82 7.65
C VAL A 72 6.95 16.13 7.80
N LEU A 73 5.61 16.05 7.83
CA LEU A 73 4.75 17.22 8.02
C LEU A 73 5.01 17.89 9.37
N GLY A 74 5.20 17.12 10.45
CA GLY A 74 5.57 17.64 11.76
C GLY A 74 6.90 18.40 11.72
N TRP A 75 7.91 17.85 11.05
CA TRP A 75 9.23 18.48 10.93
C TRP A 75 9.21 19.80 10.14
N ILE A 76 8.30 19.93 9.17
CA ILE A 76 8.11 21.16 8.38
C ILE A 76 7.21 22.16 9.13
N ALA A 77 6.10 21.71 9.70
CA ALA A 77 5.13 22.57 10.37
C ALA A 77 5.67 23.18 11.66
N LEU A 78 6.55 22.47 12.38
CA LEU A 78 7.11 22.94 13.65
C LEU A 78 7.92 24.24 13.52
N PRO A 79 8.92 24.38 12.61
CA PRO A 79 9.64 25.64 12.44
C PRO A 79 8.74 26.76 11.90
N ILE A 80 7.78 26.46 11.04
CA ILE A 80 6.81 27.45 10.53
C ILE A 80 5.96 28.00 11.67
N ALA A 81 5.41 27.13 12.51
CA ALA A 81 4.61 27.53 13.67
C ALA A 81 5.44 28.34 14.67
N ALA A 82 6.69 27.94 14.93
CA ALA A 82 7.59 28.68 15.82
C ALA A 82 7.86 30.10 15.31
N LEU A 83 8.14 30.27 14.01
CA LEU A 83 8.35 31.57 13.39
C LEU A 83 7.08 32.43 13.41
N ALA A 84 5.92 31.85 13.08
CA ALA A 84 4.64 32.56 13.12
C ALA A 84 4.32 33.08 14.53
N LEU A 85 4.61 32.28 15.55
CA LEU A 85 4.37 32.63 16.94
C LEU A 85 5.32 33.74 17.43
N LEU A 86 6.60 33.68 17.04
CA LEU A 86 7.58 34.74 17.29
C LEU A 86 7.17 36.07 16.66
N VAL A 87 6.79 36.05 15.38
CA VAL A 87 6.34 37.25 14.66
C VAL A 87 5.06 37.82 15.26
N GLY A 88 4.09 36.97 15.59
CA GLY A 88 2.85 37.39 16.25
C GLY A 88 3.10 38.03 17.62
N LEU A 89 4.02 37.47 18.40
CA LEU A 89 4.40 38.01 19.71
C LEU A 89 5.10 39.37 19.59
N LEU A 90 6.01 39.51 18.62
CA LEU A 90 6.70 40.77 18.33
C LEU A 90 5.73 41.86 17.88
N GLU A 91 4.79 41.53 17.00
CA GLU A 91 3.75 42.46 16.53
C GLU A 91 2.83 42.88 17.69
N TRP A 92 2.48 41.97 18.59
CA TRP A 92 1.67 42.28 19.77
C TRP A 92 2.40 43.20 20.76
N LEU A 93 3.69 42.98 21.00
CA LEU A 93 4.50 43.83 21.89
C LEU A 93 4.80 45.22 21.28
N ARG A 94 4.73 45.36 19.96
CA ARG A 94 4.93 46.64 19.26
C ARG A 94 3.68 47.52 19.22
N ARG A 95 2.50 46.93 19.45
CA ARG A 95 1.22 47.65 19.52
C ARG A 95 0.95 48.13 20.94
#